data_AF-A0A4R6K4Q5-F1
#
_entry.id   AF-A0A4R6K4Q5-F1
#
_cell.length_a   1.000
_cell.length_b   1.000
_cell.length_c   1.000
_cell.angle_alpha   90.00
_cell.angle_beta   90.00
_cell.angle_gamma   90.00
#
_symmetry.space_group_name_H-M   'P 1'
#
loop_
_entity.id
_entity.type
_entity.pdbx_description
1 polymer ?
#
loop_
_entity_poly.entity_id
_entity_poly.type
_entity_poly.pdbx_seq_one_letter_code
_entity_poly.pdbx_strand_id
1 'polypeptide(L)'
;MSSEPTVKRSTFLKAAVGAGALLAAPGIAASAAASTRTAWSPSGASTARGPVAASAGAAGPSAVLTNKVADLTGPGLTDRFRMAATDLGIPVRTPDGRMLFMFGDTFENPVVGGGWWRSPVALWSTTTDLNGGVTWSGAVGGAAAQQLWDYPHDNPTFSTVLPSDVITIGGSMYLHAMVNKGLGNVVWTEIWRSDNSGANWYHTGAKFPSDLDGGLFQCLTWGEGNDGYVYVYSTGFQRNKPIILKRVRSNQLANPAAYEPWGWRDGAWNWGNPATPILTGSFGELCLRPLGGKWVLTWFNAGDYRIDGIIMDTPTSNLYTAYRQTLIYGGAWGQENDNHVAQLYGGYIIPGSTLSDLHLSVSQWKTDTGWPYRVMQFRTRNFG
;
A
#
# COMPACT_ATOMS: atom_id res chain seq x y z
N MET A 1 40.61 10.45 30.51
CA MET A 1 40.26 10.81 29.12
C MET A 1 40.28 9.53 28.30
N SER A 2 39.17 8.80 28.31
CA SER A 2 39.00 7.53 27.60
C SER A 2 38.08 7.77 26.41
N SER A 3 38.66 7.72 25.21
CA SER A 3 37.96 7.76 23.94
C SER A 3 37.28 6.41 23.68
N GLU A 4 35.94 6.37 23.73
CA GLU A 4 35.16 5.23 23.24
C GLU A 4 35.08 5.23 21.71
N PRO A 5 35.03 4.03 21.09
CA PRO A 5 35.17 3.88 19.65
C PRO A 5 33.88 4.23 18.90
N THR A 6 34.03 5.00 17.83
CA THR A 6 33.00 5.32 16.84
C THR A 6 32.43 4.04 16.22
N VAL A 7 31.22 3.65 16.61
CA VAL A 7 30.49 2.55 15.98
C VAL A 7 30.13 2.95 14.55
N LYS A 8 30.65 2.20 13.57
CA LYS A 8 30.43 2.43 12.15
C LYS A 8 28.94 2.27 11.81
N ARG A 9 28.37 3.28 11.13
CA ARG A 9 27.00 3.40 10.62
C ARG A 9 26.56 2.32 9.60
N SER A 10 27.34 1.25 9.40
CA SER A 10 27.14 0.26 8.33
C SER A 10 26.43 -1.04 8.75
N THR A 11 25.94 -1.15 10.00
CA THR A 11 25.29 -2.37 10.49
C THR A 11 23.78 -2.40 10.24
N PHE A 12 23.19 -1.29 9.77
CA PHE A 12 21.73 -1.09 9.69
C PHE A 12 21.00 -1.85 8.56
N LEU A 13 21.69 -2.42 7.56
CA LEU A 13 21.01 -2.97 6.36
C LEU A 13 21.11 -4.49 6.18
N LYS A 14 21.79 -5.24 7.05
CA LYS A 14 21.92 -6.70 6.88
C LYS A 14 20.72 -7.52 7.38
N ALA A 15 19.80 -6.93 8.13
CA ALA A 15 18.62 -7.64 8.65
C ALA A 15 17.43 -7.69 7.68
N ALA A 16 17.43 -6.93 6.59
CA ALA A 16 16.34 -6.90 5.60
C ALA A 16 16.48 -7.95 4.47
N VAL A 17 17.55 -8.76 4.48
CA VAL A 17 17.83 -9.79 3.45
C VAL A 17 17.21 -11.16 3.82
N GLY A 18 16.51 -11.26 4.95
CA GLY A 18 16.15 -12.55 5.55
C GLY A 18 14.77 -13.16 5.24
N ALA A 19 13.92 -12.60 4.38
CA ALA A 19 12.55 -13.11 4.25
C ALA A 19 11.93 -13.16 2.83
N GLY A 20 12.74 -13.19 1.76
CA GLY A 20 12.15 -13.34 0.43
C GLY A 20 13.13 -13.38 -0.73
N ALA A 21 13.95 -14.43 -0.81
CA ALA A 21 14.50 -14.96 -2.07
C ALA A 21 15.38 -16.17 -1.76
N LEU A 22 14.83 -17.39 -1.84
CA LEU A 22 15.58 -18.63 -2.12
C LEU A 22 14.60 -19.79 -2.25
N LEU A 23 14.16 -20.08 -3.48
CA LEU A 23 13.94 -21.45 -3.96
C LEU A 23 14.06 -21.41 -5.48
N ALA A 24 15.26 -21.70 -5.97
CA ALA A 24 15.48 -22.14 -7.34
C ALA A 24 14.94 -23.58 -7.45
N ALA A 25 13.96 -23.81 -8.33
CA ALA A 25 13.55 -25.16 -8.69
C ALA A 25 14.50 -25.71 -9.77
N PRO A 26 15.03 -26.94 -9.64
CA PRO A 26 15.82 -27.58 -10.68
C PRO A 26 14.92 -28.10 -11.80
N GLY A 27 15.46 -28.09 -13.02
CA GLY A 27 14.77 -28.48 -14.23
C GLY A 27 14.29 -29.92 -14.25
N ILE A 28 13.18 -30.14 -14.95
CA ILE A 28 12.76 -31.45 -15.43
C ILE A 28 12.47 -31.30 -16.92
N ALA A 29 13.25 -32.04 -17.71
CA ALA A 29 13.05 -32.22 -19.13
C ALA A 29 11.73 -32.97 -19.38
N ALA A 30 10.95 -32.51 -20.35
CA ALA A 30 9.90 -33.31 -20.97
C ALA A 30 10.01 -33.19 -22.49
N SER A 31 10.31 -34.34 -23.07
CA SER A 31 10.54 -34.66 -24.46
C SER A 31 9.32 -34.41 -25.35
N ALA A 32 9.61 -33.94 -26.57
CA ALA A 32 8.71 -33.90 -27.69
C ALA A 32 8.22 -35.31 -28.09
N ALA A 33 6.93 -35.42 -28.42
CA ALA A 33 6.40 -36.49 -29.25
C ALA A 33 5.38 -35.89 -30.23
N ALA A 34 5.76 -35.93 -31.51
CA ALA A 34 4.90 -35.63 -32.63
C ALA A 34 3.85 -36.74 -32.83
N SER A 35 2.65 -36.37 -33.26
CA SER A 35 1.78 -37.29 -33.99
C SER A 35 0.97 -36.53 -35.04
N THR A 36 0.97 -37.13 -36.21
CA THR A 36 0.54 -36.62 -37.51
C THR A 36 -0.97 -36.70 -37.73
N ARG A 37 -1.45 -35.69 -38.46
CA ARG A 37 -2.67 -35.57 -39.29
C ARG A 37 -3.47 -36.84 -39.56
N THR A 38 -4.80 -36.69 -39.52
CA THR A 38 -5.69 -37.14 -40.61
C THR A 38 -6.83 -36.14 -40.80
N ALA A 39 -7.07 -35.78 -42.07
CA ALA A 39 -8.16 -34.95 -42.53
C ALA A 39 -9.38 -35.82 -42.86
N TRP A 40 -10.58 -35.31 -42.61
CA TRP A 40 -11.80 -35.82 -43.23
C TRP A 40 -12.78 -34.65 -43.42
N SER A 41 -13.14 -34.39 -44.67
CA SER A 41 -14.29 -33.56 -45.08
C SER A 41 -15.42 -34.49 -45.52
N PRO A 42 -16.68 -34.06 -45.34
CA PRO A 42 -17.53 -34.04 -46.53
C PRO A 42 -18.36 -32.76 -46.65
N SER A 43 -18.68 -32.50 -47.90
CA SER A 43 -19.45 -31.41 -48.47
C SER A 43 -20.96 -31.52 -48.26
N GLY A 44 -21.62 -30.36 -48.15
CA GLY A 44 -22.90 -30.08 -48.83
C GLY A 44 -24.16 -30.05 -47.97
N ALA A 45 -24.72 -28.84 -47.76
CA ALA A 45 -26.08 -28.47 -48.15
C ALA A 45 -26.43 -27.06 -47.64
N SER A 46 -26.86 -26.22 -48.56
CA SER A 46 -27.37 -24.86 -48.34
C SER A 46 -28.81 -24.88 -47.82
N THR A 47 -29.10 -24.14 -46.75
CA THR A 47 -30.45 -23.59 -46.47
C THR A 47 -30.35 -22.18 -45.89
N ALA A 48 -31.39 -21.40 -46.18
CA ALA A 48 -31.43 -19.96 -46.19
C ALA A 48 -31.42 -19.26 -44.81
N ARG A 49 -30.94 -18.00 -44.82
CA ARG A 49 -30.86 -17.05 -43.71
C ARG A 49 -32.23 -16.67 -43.15
N GLY A 50 -32.38 -16.75 -41.83
CA GLY A 50 -33.18 -15.81 -41.03
C GLY A 50 -32.21 -14.96 -40.19
N PRO A 51 -32.51 -13.67 -39.89
CA PRO A 51 -31.64 -12.84 -39.08
C PRO A 51 -31.75 -13.32 -37.63
N VAL A 52 -30.75 -14.09 -37.19
CA VAL A 52 -30.54 -14.32 -35.76
C VAL A 52 -30.02 -13.01 -35.20
N ALA A 53 -30.82 -12.36 -34.35
CA ALA A 53 -30.36 -11.24 -33.55
C ALA A 53 -29.10 -11.70 -32.81
N ALA A 54 -27.95 -11.12 -33.16
CA ALA A 54 -26.73 -11.31 -32.41
C ALA A 54 -27.00 -10.81 -31.00
N SER A 55 -27.16 -11.74 -30.05
CA SER A 55 -27.02 -11.42 -28.65
C SER A 55 -25.67 -10.75 -28.51
N ALA A 56 -25.66 -9.51 -28.00
CA ALA A 56 -24.45 -8.87 -27.55
C ALA A 56 -23.83 -9.82 -26.52
N GLY A 57 -22.80 -10.57 -26.94
CA GLY A 57 -22.02 -11.37 -26.03
C GLY A 57 -21.53 -10.43 -24.94
N ALA A 58 -21.86 -10.73 -23.69
CA ALA A 58 -21.28 -10.04 -22.55
C ALA A 58 -19.78 -10.00 -22.78
N ALA A 59 -19.24 -8.79 -22.97
CA ALA A 59 -17.80 -8.62 -23.13
C ALA A 59 -17.15 -9.30 -21.93
N GLY A 60 -16.30 -10.30 -22.18
CA GLY A 60 -15.46 -10.87 -21.13
C GLY A 60 -14.70 -9.75 -20.42
N PRO A 61 -14.25 -9.97 -19.16
CA PRO A 61 -13.53 -8.95 -18.43
C PRO A 61 -12.38 -8.42 -19.30
N SER A 62 -12.41 -7.12 -19.56
CA SER A 62 -11.35 -6.46 -20.33
C SER A 62 -10.05 -6.60 -19.56
N ALA A 63 -8.95 -6.86 -20.26
CA ALA A 63 -7.64 -6.96 -19.62
C ALA A 63 -7.34 -5.65 -18.88
N VAL A 64 -6.88 -5.76 -17.64
CA VAL A 64 -6.42 -4.63 -16.84
C VAL A 64 -5.22 -4.00 -17.55
N LEU A 65 -5.28 -2.69 -17.79
CA LEU A 65 -4.22 -1.94 -18.47
C LEU A 65 -3.54 -1.03 -17.47
N THR A 66 -2.30 -1.35 -17.13
CA THR A 66 -1.49 -0.53 -16.22
C THR A 66 -0.30 0.08 -16.95
N ASN A 67 -0.07 1.38 -16.73
CA ASN A 67 1.11 2.08 -17.21
C ASN A 67 1.68 3.01 -16.14
N LYS A 68 2.99 3.20 -16.16
CA LYS A 68 3.64 4.23 -15.36
C LYS A 68 3.23 5.61 -15.90
N VAL A 69 2.95 6.55 -15.00
CA VAL A 69 2.64 7.94 -15.34
C VAL A 69 3.89 8.80 -15.13
N ALA A 70 4.47 8.76 -13.93
CA ALA A 70 5.64 9.55 -13.58
C ALA A 70 6.39 8.96 -12.37
N ASP A 71 7.66 9.30 -12.22
CA ASP A 71 8.28 9.32 -10.88
C ASP A 71 7.70 10.51 -10.11
N LEU A 72 7.35 10.31 -8.84
CA LEU A 72 6.81 11.37 -7.97
C LEU A 72 7.88 11.98 -7.08
N THR A 73 8.89 11.20 -6.70
CA THR A 73 9.99 11.63 -5.83
C THR A 73 11.34 11.21 -6.39
N GLY A 74 12.39 11.91 -5.98
CA GLY A 74 13.75 11.68 -6.47
C GLY A 74 14.51 12.98 -6.81
N PRO A 75 15.78 12.86 -7.20
CA PRO A 75 16.58 13.96 -7.74
C PRO A 75 15.84 14.73 -8.84
N GLY A 76 15.88 16.06 -8.76
CA GLY A 76 15.18 16.98 -9.66
C GLY A 76 13.68 17.14 -9.39
N LEU A 77 13.04 16.22 -8.65
CA LEU A 77 11.60 16.25 -8.38
C LEU A 77 11.30 16.81 -6.98
N THR A 78 12.05 16.35 -5.98
CA THR A 78 11.80 16.66 -4.56
C THR A 78 13.01 17.25 -3.83
N ASP A 79 14.09 17.57 -4.55
CA ASP A 79 15.30 18.18 -3.98
C ASP A 79 15.03 19.51 -3.29
N ARG A 80 14.10 20.31 -3.82
CA ARG A 80 13.69 21.58 -3.20
C ARG A 80 13.11 21.40 -1.80
N PHE A 81 12.62 20.20 -1.47
CA PHE A 81 12.12 19.84 -0.16
C PHE A 81 13.13 19.05 0.68
N ARG A 82 14.36 18.88 0.17
CA ARG A 82 15.43 18.06 0.74
C ARG A 82 15.00 16.61 0.92
N MET A 83 14.37 16.05 -0.11
CA MET A 83 13.63 14.78 -0.01
C MET A 83 13.96 13.85 -1.18
N ALA A 84 15.24 13.67 -1.50
CA ALA A 84 15.69 12.95 -2.71
C ALA A 84 15.48 11.43 -2.62
N ALA A 85 15.44 10.85 -1.43
CA ALA A 85 15.16 9.42 -1.23
C ALA A 85 14.07 9.25 -0.17
N THR A 86 12.98 8.55 -0.51
CA THR A 86 11.79 8.42 0.34
C THR A 86 10.91 7.26 -0.10
N ASP A 87 9.90 6.90 0.70
CA ASP A 87 8.96 5.84 0.41
C ASP A 87 7.51 6.11 0.86
N LEU A 88 6.68 5.09 0.61
CA LEU A 88 5.26 4.98 0.87
C LEU A 88 4.45 5.91 -0.04
N GLY A 89 4.46 7.22 0.22
CA GLY A 89 3.65 8.19 -0.52
C GLY A 89 2.15 7.88 -0.43
N ILE A 90 1.64 7.73 0.80
CA ILE A 90 0.25 7.40 1.11
C ILE A 90 -0.62 8.66 0.93
N PRO A 91 -1.56 8.68 -0.02
CA PRO A 91 -2.34 9.86 -0.33
C PRO A 91 -3.66 9.90 0.45
N VAL A 92 -4.10 11.13 0.76
CA VAL A 92 -5.40 11.42 1.36
C VAL A 92 -5.87 12.81 0.95
N ARG A 93 -7.20 13.00 0.84
CA ARG A 93 -7.79 14.33 0.65
C ARG A 93 -7.81 15.06 1.98
N THR A 94 -7.24 16.26 2.05
CA THR A 94 -7.29 17.11 3.25
C THR A 94 -8.64 17.82 3.38
N PRO A 95 -9.02 18.30 4.57
CA PRO A 95 -10.22 19.13 4.78
C PRO A 95 -10.30 20.37 3.88
N ASP A 96 -9.16 20.96 3.50
CA ASP A 96 -9.11 22.11 2.59
C ASP A 96 -9.13 21.75 1.08
N GLY A 97 -9.34 20.48 0.74
CA GLY A 97 -9.50 20.00 -0.63
C GLY A 97 -8.20 19.64 -1.37
N ARG A 98 -7.03 19.98 -0.81
CA ARG A 98 -5.73 19.51 -1.32
C ARG A 98 -5.58 18.00 -1.15
N MET A 99 -4.55 17.44 -1.76
CA MET A 99 -4.04 16.13 -1.39
C MET A 99 -2.86 16.30 -0.46
N LEU A 100 -2.75 15.43 0.54
CA LEU A 100 -1.55 15.20 1.33
C LEU A 100 -1.00 13.83 0.98
N PHE A 101 0.30 13.74 0.74
CA PHE A 101 1.02 12.47 0.60
C PHE A 101 1.93 12.31 1.82
N MET A 102 1.73 11.22 2.56
CA MET A 102 2.51 10.85 3.73
C MET A 102 3.63 9.88 3.33
N PHE A 103 4.85 10.18 3.76
CA PHE A 103 6.04 9.39 3.45
C PHE A 103 6.69 8.86 4.72
N GLY A 104 7.39 7.73 4.59
CA GLY A 104 8.14 7.12 5.67
C GLY A 104 9.55 7.67 5.78
N ASP A 105 10.50 6.75 5.96
CA ASP A 105 11.91 7.10 6.10
C ASP A 105 12.37 7.91 4.91
N THR A 106 12.94 9.07 5.19
CA THR A 106 13.19 10.07 4.17
C THR A 106 14.55 10.73 4.37
N PHE A 107 15.30 10.80 3.28
CA PHE A 107 16.70 11.21 3.27
C PHE A 107 16.92 12.36 2.28
N GLU A 108 17.85 13.23 2.64
CA GLU A 108 18.22 14.38 1.81
C GLU A 108 18.96 13.98 0.54
N ASN A 109 19.86 12.99 0.63
CA ASN A 109 20.63 12.50 -0.50
C ASN A 109 19.91 11.29 -1.15
N PRO A 110 20.18 10.99 -2.43
CA PRO A 110 19.52 9.91 -3.17
C PRO A 110 20.07 8.52 -2.79
N VAL A 111 19.99 8.19 -1.51
CA VAL A 111 20.37 6.89 -0.96
C VAL A 111 19.79 6.78 0.47
N VAL A 112 19.31 5.60 0.84
CA VAL A 112 18.91 5.32 2.23
C VAL A 112 20.07 5.61 3.19
N GLY A 113 19.80 6.36 4.26
CA GLY A 113 20.79 6.81 5.23
C GLY A 113 21.62 8.04 4.80
N GLY A 114 21.32 8.61 3.62
CA GLY A 114 22.08 9.72 3.06
C GLY A 114 21.64 11.09 3.57
N GLY A 115 22.51 11.77 4.32
CA GLY A 115 22.27 13.15 4.77
C GLY A 115 21.27 13.22 5.92
N TRP A 116 20.45 14.28 5.96
CA TRP A 116 19.44 14.44 7.01
C TRP A 116 18.35 13.37 6.84
N TRP A 117 18.06 12.61 7.91
CA TRP A 117 16.98 11.62 8.00
C TRP A 117 15.79 12.21 8.78
N ARG A 118 14.57 12.02 8.25
CA ARG A 118 13.29 12.37 8.87
C ARG A 118 12.27 11.27 8.62
N SER A 119 11.36 11.04 9.58
CA SER A 119 10.14 10.25 9.34
C SER A 119 9.09 10.49 10.44
N PRO A 120 7.78 10.40 10.15
CA PRO A 120 7.19 10.58 8.84
C PRO A 120 7.39 12.02 8.36
N VAL A 121 7.27 12.24 7.05
CA VAL A 121 7.19 13.57 6.43
C VAL A 121 6.02 13.63 5.46
N ALA A 122 5.61 14.82 5.04
CA ALA A 122 4.51 14.94 4.09
C ALA A 122 4.66 16.10 3.10
N LEU A 123 4.10 15.90 1.91
CA LEU A 123 3.97 16.92 0.86
C LEU A 123 2.49 17.13 0.52
N TRP A 124 2.14 18.38 0.19
CA TRP A 124 0.84 18.69 -0.40
C TRP A 124 0.90 18.68 -1.92
N SER A 125 -0.25 18.38 -2.53
CA SER A 125 -0.49 18.54 -3.95
C SER A 125 -1.85 19.19 -4.19
N THR A 126 -1.91 20.03 -5.22
CA THR A 126 -3.16 20.60 -5.77
C THR A 126 -3.48 20.01 -7.14
N THR A 127 -2.82 18.93 -7.56
CA THR A 127 -3.08 18.29 -8.85
C THR A 127 -4.52 17.80 -8.93
N THR A 128 -5.20 18.14 -10.02
CA THR A 128 -6.55 17.66 -10.35
C THR A 128 -6.57 16.71 -11.54
N ASP A 129 -5.68 16.92 -12.52
CA ASP A 129 -5.49 15.98 -13.64
C ASP A 129 -4.40 14.96 -13.29
N LEU A 130 -4.83 13.75 -12.93
CA LEU A 130 -3.93 12.67 -12.57
C LEU A 130 -3.25 12.03 -13.80
N ASN A 131 -3.73 12.28 -15.02
CA ASN A 131 -3.09 11.75 -16.24
C ASN A 131 -1.72 12.37 -16.50
N GLY A 132 -1.57 13.66 -16.17
CA GLY A 132 -0.30 14.39 -16.26
C GLY A 132 0.68 14.12 -15.12
N GLY A 133 0.25 13.38 -14.10
CA GLY A 133 1.05 13.10 -12.91
C GLY A 133 0.85 14.07 -11.75
N VAL A 134 1.02 13.58 -10.53
CA VAL A 134 0.98 14.39 -9.30
C VAL A 134 2.16 15.35 -9.28
N THR A 135 1.87 16.61 -8.95
CA THR A 135 2.87 17.67 -8.74
C THR A 135 2.74 18.25 -7.34
N TRP A 136 3.85 18.68 -6.76
CA TRP A 136 3.89 19.14 -5.38
C TRP A 136 3.61 20.64 -5.26
N SER A 137 2.67 21.02 -4.39
CA SER A 137 2.35 22.43 -4.11
C SER A 137 3.06 22.99 -2.88
N GLY A 138 3.56 22.12 -1.99
CA GLY A 138 4.36 22.52 -0.84
C GLY A 138 4.74 21.35 0.05
N ALA A 139 5.62 21.60 1.03
CA ALA A 139 5.99 20.64 2.04
C ALA A 139 5.42 21.02 3.40
N VAL A 140 5.05 20.02 4.20
CA VAL A 140 4.77 20.24 5.63
C VAL A 140 6.09 20.65 6.28
N GLY A 141 6.10 21.81 6.95
CA GLY A 141 7.31 22.41 7.51
C GLY A 141 7.94 23.53 6.68
N GLY A 142 7.33 23.92 5.56
CA GLY A 142 7.69 25.11 4.79
C GLY A 142 8.66 24.81 3.64
N ALA A 143 9.88 25.34 3.72
CA ALA A 143 10.86 25.22 2.62
C ALA A 143 11.36 23.78 2.42
N ALA A 144 11.42 22.99 3.49
CA ALA A 144 11.79 21.58 3.45
C ALA A 144 10.66 20.73 4.05
N ALA A 145 10.58 19.46 3.65
CA ALA A 145 9.71 18.50 4.31
C ALA A 145 10.28 18.17 5.69
N GLN A 146 9.65 18.70 6.74
CA GLN A 146 10.05 18.50 8.13
C GLN A 146 9.47 17.20 8.68
N GLN A 147 10.15 16.66 9.70
CA GLN A 147 9.59 15.56 10.48
C GLN A 147 8.31 16.02 11.19
N LEU A 148 7.23 15.26 11.05
CA LEU A 148 5.91 15.66 11.57
C LEU A 148 5.83 15.70 13.10
N TRP A 149 6.70 14.95 13.76
CA TRP A 149 6.90 14.99 15.20
C TRP A 149 8.39 14.83 15.52
N ASP A 150 8.93 15.62 16.45
CA ASP A 150 10.35 15.56 16.77
C ASP A 150 10.71 14.31 17.59
N TYR A 151 11.64 13.53 17.08
CA TYR A 151 12.28 12.44 17.80
C TYR A 151 13.67 12.15 17.19
N PRO A 152 14.64 11.73 18.02
CA PRO A 152 15.92 11.24 17.52
C PRO A 152 15.78 9.85 16.93
N HIS A 153 16.23 9.68 15.68
CA HIS A 153 16.39 8.37 15.07
C HIS A 153 17.44 7.52 15.82
N ASP A 154 17.24 6.21 15.84
CA ASP A 154 18.11 5.24 16.55
C ASP A 154 18.35 5.54 18.03
N ASN A 155 17.32 6.04 18.70
CA ASN A 155 17.36 6.21 20.15
C ASN A 155 17.29 4.85 20.88
N PRO A 156 17.52 4.81 22.21
CA PRO A 156 17.51 3.57 22.98
C PRO A 156 16.21 2.77 22.88
N THR A 157 15.06 3.42 22.67
CA THR A 157 13.73 2.78 22.67
C THR A 157 13.29 2.30 21.28
N PHE A 158 13.53 3.10 20.23
CA PHE A 158 13.13 2.79 18.86
C PHE A 158 14.06 3.49 17.84
N SER A 159 13.99 3.08 16.59
CA SER A 159 14.79 3.60 15.48
C SER A 159 14.05 4.61 14.62
N THR A 160 12.80 4.32 14.28
CA THR A 160 12.00 5.17 13.39
C THR A 160 10.50 4.95 13.61
N VAL A 161 9.71 5.89 13.09
CA VAL A 161 8.26 5.86 13.07
C VAL A 161 7.81 5.87 11.61
N LEU A 162 7.10 4.84 11.18
CA LEU A 162 6.67 4.65 9.80
C LEU A 162 5.14 4.76 9.70
N PRO A 163 4.59 5.59 8.82
CA PRO A 163 3.14 5.67 8.63
C PRO A 163 2.64 4.39 7.96
N SER A 164 1.47 3.86 8.37
CA SER A 164 0.84 2.77 7.62
C SER A 164 -0.32 3.26 6.75
N ASP A 165 -1.16 4.16 7.27
CA ASP A 165 -2.21 4.82 6.50
C ASP A 165 -2.70 6.11 7.19
N VAL A 166 -3.35 6.99 6.42
CA VAL A 166 -3.92 8.27 6.85
C VAL A 166 -5.36 8.42 6.35
N ILE A 167 -6.26 8.96 7.17
CA ILE A 167 -7.67 9.21 6.84
C ILE A 167 -8.10 10.60 7.30
N THR A 168 -9.06 11.18 6.58
CA THR A 168 -9.74 12.41 6.97
C THR A 168 -11.15 12.07 7.41
N ILE A 169 -11.53 12.50 8.62
CA ILE A 169 -12.87 12.35 9.21
C ILE A 169 -13.36 13.75 9.58
N GLY A 170 -14.36 14.24 8.84
CA GLY A 170 -14.82 15.62 8.98
C GLY A 170 -13.68 16.64 8.78
N GLY A 171 -13.44 17.49 9.78
CA GLY A 171 -12.37 18.51 9.75
C GLY A 171 -11.00 18.03 10.22
N SER A 172 -10.87 16.77 10.62
CA SER A 172 -9.66 16.22 11.25
C SER A 172 -9.05 15.13 10.41
N MET A 173 -7.73 15.01 10.45
CA MET A 173 -6.97 13.92 9.86
C MET A 173 -6.37 13.06 10.94
N TYR A 174 -6.33 11.75 10.72
CA TYR A 174 -5.75 10.77 11.62
C TYR A 174 -4.70 9.96 10.87
N LEU A 175 -3.56 9.73 11.51
CA LEU A 175 -2.46 8.94 10.98
C LEU A 175 -2.23 7.74 11.88
N HIS A 176 -2.24 6.54 11.34
CA HIS A 176 -1.74 5.38 12.06
C HIS A 176 -0.23 5.23 11.77
N ALA A 177 0.56 5.09 12.83
CA ALA A 177 2.00 5.02 12.76
C ALA A 177 2.56 3.80 13.51
N MET A 178 3.57 3.18 12.92
CA MET A 178 4.29 2.02 13.42
C MET A 178 5.62 2.48 14.00
N VAL A 179 5.82 2.30 15.32
CA VAL A 179 7.09 2.62 15.96
C VAL A 179 7.98 1.38 15.96
N ASN A 180 9.13 1.49 15.32
CA ASN A 180 9.98 0.36 14.95
C ASN A 180 11.37 0.47 15.59
N LYS A 181 11.91 -0.62 16.13
CA LYS A 181 13.30 -0.74 16.59
C LYS A 181 14.10 -1.55 15.58
N GLY A 182 14.83 -0.87 14.70
CA GLY A 182 15.25 -1.43 13.42
C GLY A 182 14.06 -1.71 12.49
N LEU A 183 14.31 -2.14 11.27
CA LEU A 183 13.23 -2.42 10.31
C LEU A 183 12.58 -3.79 10.59
N GLY A 184 11.25 -3.81 10.70
CA GLY A 184 10.46 -5.04 10.83
C GLY A 184 10.11 -5.43 12.27
N ASN A 185 10.72 -4.79 13.28
CA ASN A 185 10.42 -5.03 14.68
C ASN A 185 9.60 -3.88 15.27
N VAL A 186 8.28 -4.03 15.20
CA VAL A 186 7.32 -3.06 15.75
C VAL A 186 7.33 -3.17 17.28
N VAL A 187 7.59 -2.05 17.96
CA VAL A 187 7.57 -1.96 19.42
C VAL A 187 6.16 -1.62 19.91
N TRP A 188 5.46 -0.75 19.18
CA TRP A 188 4.03 -0.45 19.33
C TRP A 188 3.52 0.23 18.06
N THR A 189 2.21 0.41 17.97
CA THR A 189 1.61 1.35 17.02
C THR A 189 0.78 2.40 17.74
N GLU A 190 0.52 3.50 17.07
CA GLU A 190 -0.19 4.64 17.66
C GLU A 190 -0.93 5.47 16.62
N ILE A 191 -1.80 6.36 17.10
CA ILE A 191 -2.57 7.27 16.23
C ILE A 191 -2.22 8.72 16.54
N TRP A 192 -1.90 9.48 15.50
CA TRP A 192 -1.73 10.93 15.54
C TRP A 192 -2.91 11.63 14.90
N ARG A 193 -3.10 12.91 15.23
CA ARG A 193 -4.18 13.75 14.73
C ARG A 193 -3.64 15.08 14.21
N SER A 194 -4.24 15.57 13.13
CA SER A 194 -4.07 16.93 12.61
C SER A 194 -5.44 17.58 12.41
N ASP A 195 -5.59 18.82 12.87
CA ASP A 195 -6.82 19.61 12.73
C ASP A 195 -6.66 20.78 11.74
N ASN A 196 -5.58 20.79 10.96
CA ASN A 196 -5.23 21.88 10.05
C ASN A 196 -4.64 21.35 8.73
N SER A 197 -5.35 20.39 8.11
CA SER A 197 -4.99 19.82 6.81
C SER A 197 -3.57 19.25 6.75
N GLY A 198 -3.11 18.63 7.85
CA GLY A 198 -1.83 17.93 7.92
C GLY A 198 -0.64 18.84 8.22
N ALA A 199 -0.86 20.14 8.50
CA ALA A 199 0.25 21.07 8.76
C ALA A 199 0.91 20.84 10.13
N ASN A 200 0.14 20.50 11.16
CA ASN A 200 0.64 20.12 12.49
C ASN A 200 0.03 18.79 12.93
N TRP A 201 0.81 17.98 13.65
CA TRP A 201 0.41 16.66 14.13
C TRP A 201 0.66 16.49 15.63
N TYR A 202 -0.25 15.78 16.29
CA TYR A 202 -0.21 15.54 17.73
C TYR A 202 -0.56 14.10 18.06
N HIS A 203 0.11 13.53 19.06
CA HIS A 203 -0.25 12.22 19.61
C HIS A 203 -1.66 12.29 20.20
N THR A 204 -2.52 11.32 19.85
CA THR A 204 -3.86 11.22 20.45
C THR A 204 -3.86 10.53 21.81
N GLY A 205 -2.76 9.85 22.16
CA GLY A 205 -2.66 8.95 23.31
C GLY A 205 -3.11 7.52 22.99
N ALA A 206 -3.73 7.26 21.83
CA ALA A 206 -4.04 5.91 21.39
C ALA A 206 -2.76 5.15 21.05
N LYS A 207 -2.49 4.08 21.80
CA LYS A 207 -1.32 3.23 21.66
C LYS A 207 -1.75 1.76 21.70
N PHE A 208 -1.26 0.97 20.76
CA PHE A 208 -1.57 -0.45 20.62
C PHE A 208 -0.29 -1.27 20.80
N PRO A 209 -0.33 -2.35 21.61
CA PRO A 209 0.84 -3.19 21.82
C PRO A 209 1.15 -3.97 20.53
N SER A 210 2.44 -4.24 20.29
CA SER A 210 2.89 -4.85 19.02
C SER A 210 2.42 -6.29 18.82
N ASP A 211 2.02 -6.98 19.88
CA ASP A 211 1.50 -8.34 19.88
C ASP A 211 -0.05 -8.41 19.84
N LEU A 212 -0.74 -7.27 19.75
CA LEU A 212 -2.20 -7.23 19.65
C LEU A 212 -2.70 -8.12 18.49
N ASP A 213 -3.64 -9.01 18.81
CA ASP A 213 -4.16 -10.05 17.91
C ASP A 213 -3.06 -10.94 17.31
N GLY A 214 -2.04 -11.31 18.10
CA GLY A 214 -0.88 -12.05 17.59
C GLY A 214 0.01 -11.21 16.68
N GLY A 215 0.00 -9.89 16.87
CA GLY A 215 0.69 -8.89 16.06
C GLY A 215 0.11 -8.73 14.66
N LEU A 216 -1.21 -8.87 14.52
CA LEU A 216 -1.96 -8.62 13.28
C LEU A 216 -2.49 -7.18 13.18
N PHE A 217 -2.29 -6.37 14.22
CA PHE A 217 -2.67 -4.96 14.25
C PHE A 217 -1.45 -4.03 14.17
N GLN A 218 -0.50 -4.35 13.27
CA GLN A 218 0.74 -3.58 13.13
C GLN A 218 0.75 -2.68 11.89
N CYS A 219 0.42 -3.21 10.72
CA CYS A 219 0.31 -2.43 9.49
C CYS A 219 -1.16 -2.43 9.08
N LEU A 220 -1.79 -1.26 9.09
CA LEU A 220 -3.22 -1.14 8.82
C LEU A 220 -3.54 -0.11 7.76
N THR A 221 -4.75 -0.26 7.21
CA THR A 221 -5.45 0.72 6.38
C THR A 221 -6.88 0.88 6.86
N TRP A 222 -7.52 1.97 6.47
CA TRP A 222 -8.88 2.29 6.90
C TRP A 222 -9.71 3.00 5.84
N GLY A 223 -11.03 2.86 5.96
CA GLY A 223 -11.99 3.62 5.17
C GLY A 223 -13.25 3.90 5.99
N GLU A 224 -13.79 5.11 5.87
CA GLU A 224 -15.02 5.51 6.53
C GLU A 224 -16.24 5.03 5.73
N GLY A 225 -17.13 4.30 6.41
CA GLY A 225 -18.42 3.90 5.86
C GLY A 225 -19.47 4.99 6.02
N ASN A 226 -20.61 4.81 5.34
CA ASN A 226 -21.77 5.70 5.45
C ASN A 226 -22.65 5.41 6.69
N ASP A 227 -22.21 4.50 7.56
CA ASP A 227 -22.92 4.03 8.76
C ASP A 227 -22.31 4.54 10.08
N GLY A 228 -21.36 5.49 9.97
CA GLY A 228 -20.65 6.09 11.10
C GLY A 228 -19.59 5.20 11.73
N TYR A 229 -19.13 4.18 11.00
CA TYR A 229 -17.97 3.37 11.33
C TYR A 229 -16.82 3.62 10.37
N VAL A 230 -15.60 3.55 10.91
CA VAL A 230 -14.37 3.36 10.16
C VAL A 230 -14.02 1.88 10.22
N TYR A 231 -13.79 1.29 9.05
CA TYR A 231 -13.38 -0.11 8.91
C TYR A 231 -11.87 -0.16 8.75
N VAL A 232 -11.24 -1.09 9.47
CA VAL A 232 -9.79 -1.19 9.64
C VAL A 232 -9.34 -2.58 9.23
N TYR A 233 -8.60 -2.64 8.14
CA TYR A 233 -7.95 -3.87 7.68
C TYR A 233 -6.52 -3.82 8.16
N SER A 234 -6.03 -4.87 8.80
CA SER A 234 -4.68 -4.88 9.34
C SER A 234 -3.98 -6.23 9.19
N THR A 235 -2.66 -6.19 9.15
CA THR A 235 -1.74 -7.34 9.13
C THR A 235 -0.48 -7.05 9.97
N GLY A 236 0.46 -8.00 10.00
CA GLY A 236 1.79 -7.80 10.57
C GLY A 236 2.71 -7.03 9.62
N PHE A 237 3.55 -6.15 10.17
CA PHE A 237 4.49 -5.36 9.35
C PHE A 237 5.57 -6.22 8.65
N GLN A 238 5.78 -7.45 9.13
CA GLN A 238 6.79 -8.38 8.61
C GLN A 238 6.40 -9.03 7.27
N ARG A 239 5.19 -8.74 6.75
CA ARG A 239 4.67 -9.25 5.48
C ARG A 239 4.54 -10.77 5.40
N ASN A 240 4.31 -11.42 6.54
CA ASN A 240 4.20 -12.88 6.66
C ASN A 240 2.94 -13.32 7.41
N LYS A 241 1.91 -12.47 7.44
CA LYS A 241 0.68 -12.67 8.22
C LYS A 241 -0.57 -12.41 7.38
N PRO A 242 -1.70 -13.06 7.72
CA PRO A 242 -2.99 -12.81 7.09
C PRO A 242 -3.54 -11.41 7.39
N ILE A 243 -4.68 -11.06 6.75
CA ILE A 243 -5.45 -9.85 7.07
C ILE A 243 -6.55 -10.17 8.09
N ILE A 244 -6.75 -9.29 9.06
CA ILE A 244 -7.93 -9.23 9.94
C ILE A 244 -8.72 -7.93 9.72
N LEU A 245 -9.95 -7.90 10.21
CA LEU A 245 -10.84 -6.75 10.14
C LEU A 245 -11.31 -6.33 11.54
N LYS A 246 -11.29 -5.02 11.77
CA LYS A 246 -11.98 -4.36 12.89
C LYS A 246 -12.82 -3.20 12.39
N ARG A 247 -13.71 -2.69 13.24
CA ARG A 247 -14.35 -1.38 13.05
C ARG A 247 -14.26 -0.54 14.31
N VAL A 248 -14.39 0.76 14.15
CA VAL A 248 -14.47 1.73 15.26
C VAL A 248 -15.43 2.84 14.85
N ARG A 249 -16.16 3.44 15.79
CA ARG A 249 -16.99 4.62 15.47
C ARG A 249 -16.10 5.76 14.98
N SER A 250 -16.55 6.53 13.98
CA SER A 250 -15.76 7.63 13.40
C SER A 250 -15.35 8.71 14.42
N ASN A 251 -16.05 8.84 15.54
CA ASN A 251 -15.71 9.76 16.63
C ASN A 251 -14.89 9.11 17.77
N GLN A 252 -14.39 7.89 17.60
CA GLN A 252 -13.68 7.10 18.60
C GLN A 252 -12.33 6.54 18.12
N LEU A 253 -11.77 7.01 16.99
CA LEU A 253 -10.46 6.51 16.49
C LEU A 253 -9.34 6.61 17.54
N ALA A 254 -9.38 7.63 18.40
CA ALA A 254 -8.40 7.83 19.46
C ALA A 254 -8.64 6.97 20.73
N ASN A 255 -9.62 6.05 20.72
CA ASN A 255 -9.96 5.18 21.84
C ASN A 255 -9.63 3.72 21.49
N PRO A 256 -8.46 3.18 21.91
CA PRO A 256 -8.09 1.79 21.60
C PRO A 256 -9.12 0.74 22.03
N ALA A 257 -9.87 0.98 23.10
CA ALA A 257 -10.88 0.05 23.61
C ALA A 257 -12.17 0.00 22.76
N ALA A 258 -12.37 0.97 21.86
CA ALA A 258 -13.57 1.06 21.02
C ALA A 258 -13.49 0.21 19.73
N TYR A 259 -12.36 -0.45 19.49
CA TYR A 259 -12.15 -1.23 18.27
C TYR A 259 -12.82 -2.62 18.39
N GLU A 260 -13.87 -2.83 17.60
CA GLU A 260 -14.64 -4.07 17.56
C GLU A 260 -14.08 -5.01 16.47
N PRO A 261 -13.57 -6.20 16.81
CA PRO A 261 -13.10 -7.18 15.83
C PRO A 261 -14.23 -7.86 15.05
N TRP A 262 -13.96 -8.23 13.80
CA TRP A 262 -14.77 -9.15 13.01
C TRP A 262 -14.20 -10.56 13.12
N GLY A 263 -15.01 -11.53 13.55
CA GLY A 263 -14.51 -12.86 13.86
C GLY A 263 -15.54 -13.97 13.66
N TRP A 264 -15.05 -15.18 13.40
CA TRP A 264 -15.84 -16.39 13.32
C TRP A 264 -15.85 -17.10 14.68
N ARG A 265 -17.05 -17.35 15.22
CA ARG A 265 -17.24 -18.13 16.44
C ARG A 265 -18.62 -18.76 16.39
N ASP A 266 -18.73 -20.00 16.86
CA ASP A 266 -20.00 -20.73 16.99
C ASP A 266 -20.83 -20.79 15.69
N GLY A 267 -20.15 -20.96 14.56
CA GLY A 267 -20.80 -21.13 13.25
C GLY A 267 -21.25 -19.84 12.56
N ALA A 268 -20.86 -18.66 13.07
CA ALA A 268 -21.22 -17.38 12.46
C ALA A 268 -20.11 -16.33 12.56
N TRP A 269 -20.07 -15.44 11.55
CA TRP A 269 -19.28 -14.22 11.60
C TRP A 269 -20.05 -13.13 12.33
N ASN A 270 -19.44 -12.47 13.31
CA ASN A 270 -20.05 -11.37 14.05
C ASN A 270 -19.00 -10.34 14.51
N TRP A 271 -19.45 -9.10 14.72
CA TRP A 271 -18.67 -8.08 15.41
C TRP A 271 -18.55 -8.44 16.90
N GLY A 272 -17.38 -8.18 17.49
CA GLY A 272 -17.08 -8.51 18.89
C GLY A 272 -16.61 -9.96 19.12
N ASN A 273 -16.66 -10.82 18.11
CA ASN A 273 -15.96 -12.11 18.15
C ASN A 273 -14.44 -11.90 18.08
N PRO A 274 -13.61 -12.79 18.67
CA PRO A 274 -12.16 -12.72 18.50
C PRO A 274 -11.76 -12.61 17.03
N ALA A 275 -10.82 -11.70 16.72
CA ALA A 275 -10.41 -11.43 15.34
C ALA A 275 -10.01 -12.74 14.63
N THR A 276 -10.63 -12.99 13.48
CA THR A 276 -10.34 -14.19 12.66
C THR A 276 -9.78 -13.72 11.31
N PRO A 277 -8.73 -14.37 10.77
CA PRO A 277 -8.23 -14.08 9.44
C PRO A 277 -9.34 -14.06 8.36
N ILE A 278 -9.48 -12.92 7.67
CA ILE A 278 -10.46 -12.75 6.57
C ILE A 278 -9.85 -13.00 5.19
N LEU A 279 -8.51 -13.01 5.10
CA LEU A 279 -7.77 -13.42 3.93
C LEU A 279 -6.39 -13.95 4.34
N THR A 280 -6.07 -15.18 3.94
CA THR A 280 -4.75 -15.81 4.18
C THR A 280 -3.75 -15.45 3.09
N GLY A 281 -2.48 -15.28 3.47
CA GLY A 281 -1.40 -14.94 2.55
C GLY A 281 -0.31 -14.13 3.25
N SER A 282 0.51 -13.48 2.44
CA SER A 282 1.63 -12.63 2.86
C SER A 282 1.41 -11.22 2.34
N PHE A 283 1.00 -10.32 3.25
CA PHE A 283 0.51 -8.99 2.91
C PHE A 283 1.39 -7.90 3.52
N GLY A 284 1.76 -6.90 2.71
CA GLY A 284 2.35 -5.64 3.16
C GLY A 284 1.50 -4.46 2.68
N GLU A 285 1.77 -3.28 3.24
CA GLU A 285 1.23 -1.96 2.85
C GLU A 285 -0.15 -2.00 2.20
N LEU A 286 -1.19 -1.79 3.00
CA LEU A 286 -2.59 -1.88 2.60
C LEU A 286 -3.17 -0.51 2.23
N CYS A 287 -4.17 -0.46 1.35
CA CYS A 287 -4.94 0.76 1.06
C CYS A 287 -6.42 0.43 0.78
N LEU A 288 -7.28 0.64 1.77
CA LEU A 288 -8.74 0.48 1.69
C LEU A 288 -9.37 1.85 1.45
N ARG A 289 -10.18 1.99 0.41
CA ARG A 289 -10.94 3.21 0.13
C ARG A 289 -12.36 2.87 -0.30
N PRO A 290 -13.39 3.54 0.25
CA PRO A 290 -14.68 3.63 -0.40
C PRO A 290 -14.50 4.36 -1.74
N LEU A 291 -14.98 3.77 -2.83
CA LEU A 291 -14.80 4.31 -4.18
C LEU A 291 -15.95 3.87 -5.10
N GLY A 292 -16.64 4.83 -5.71
CA GLY A 292 -17.71 4.53 -6.68
C GLY A 292 -18.86 3.67 -6.13
N GLY A 293 -19.21 3.82 -4.84
CA GLY A 293 -20.23 3.00 -4.18
C GLY A 293 -19.78 1.57 -3.86
N LYS A 294 -18.49 1.26 -4.02
CA LYS A 294 -17.85 0.01 -3.63
C LYS A 294 -16.76 0.29 -2.60
N TRP A 295 -16.15 -0.79 -2.12
CA TRP A 295 -14.92 -0.76 -1.34
C TRP A 295 -13.80 -1.36 -2.18
N VAL A 296 -12.71 -0.63 -2.31
CA VAL A 296 -11.51 -1.11 -3.00
C VAL A 296 -10.40 -1.26 -1.98
N LEU A 297 -9.77 -2.44 -1.97
CA LEU A 297 -8.54 -2.68 -1.24
C LEU A 297 -7.43 -2.99 -2.23
N THR A 298 -6.34 -2.24 -2.16
CA THR A 298 -5.07 -2.58 -2.81
C THR A 298 -4.02 -2.92 -1.76
N TRP A 299 -3.05 -3.75 -2.12
CA TRP A 299 -1.98 -4.13 -1.18
C TRP A 299 -0.74 -4.62 -1.90
N PHE A 300 0.40 -4.59 -1.20
CA PHE A 300 1.57 -5.34 -1.61
C PHE A 300 1.41 -6.83 -1.25
N ASN A 301 1.19 -7.68 -2.25
CA ASN A 301 1.20 -9.13 -2.12
C ASN A 301 2.65 -9.61 -2.12
N ALA A 302 3.23 -9.73 -0.94
CA ALA A 302 4.61 -10.18 -0.76
C ALA A 302 4.80 -11.64 -1.18
N GLY A 303 3.75 -12.47 -1.06
CA GLY A 303 3.80 -13.90 -1.40
C GLY A 303 3.97 -14.14 -2.90
N ASP A 304 3.29 -13.35 -3.72
CA ASP A 304 3.34 -13.44 -5.18
C ASP A 304 4.16 -12.32 -5.83
N TYR A 305 4.81 -11.48 -5.02
CA TYR A 305 5.60 -10.32 -5.43
C TYR A 305 4.89 -9.43 -6.46
N ARG A 306 3.76 -8.84 -6.06
CA ARG A 306 2.93 -7.97 -6.91
C ARG A 306 2.06 -7.02 -6.09
N ILE A 307 1.45 -6.02 -6.71
CA ILE A 307 0.34 -5.25 -6.14
C ILE A 307 -0.96 -5.80 -6.71
N ASP A 308 -1.82 -6.28 -5.82
CA ASP A 308 -3.16 -6.75 -6.16
C ASP A 308 -4.20 -5.72 -5.72
N GLY A 309 -5.35 -5.74 -6.39
CA GLY A 309 -6.54 -5.00 -6.03
C GLY A 309 -7.76 -5.91 -5.95
N ILE A 310 -8.66 -5.62 -5.02
CA ILE A 310 -9.95 -6.31 -4.87
C ILE A 310 -11.10 -5.30 -4.75
N ILE A 311 -12.24 -5.61 -5.38
CA ILE A 311 -13.47 -4.81 -5.31
C ILE A 311 -14.50 -5.57 -4.49
N MET A 312 -15.12 -4.88 -3.53
CA MET A 312 -16.07 -5.43 -2.59
C MET A 312 -17.33 -4.57 -2.52
N ASP A 313 -18.48 -5.21 -2.29
CA ASP A 313 -19.75 -4.51 -2.05
C ASP A 313 -19.80 -3.90 -0.65
N THR A 314 -19.22 -4.58 0.34
CA THR A 314 -19.20 -4.18 1.74
C THR A 314 -17.84 -4.46 2.36
N PRO A 315 -17.49 -3.81 3.49
CA PRO A 315 -16.24 -4.12 4.22
C PRO A 315 -16.17 -5.53 4.78
N THR A 316 -17.30 -6.25 4.85
CA THR A 316 -17.35 -7.64 5.35
C THR A 316 -17.52 -8.65 4.21
N SER A 317 -17.43 -8.22 2.96
CA SER A 317 -17.50 -9.13 1.80
C SER A 317 -16.43 -10.21 1.88
N ASN A 318 -16.77 -11.42 1.43
CA ASN A 318 -15.84 -12.55 1.44
C ASN A 318 -14.70 -12.31 0.44
N LEU A 319 -13.49 -12.06 0.96
CA LEU A 319 -12.31 -11.73 0.15
C LEU A 319 -11.81 -12.90 -0.72
N TYR A 320 -12.19 -14.14 -0.41
CA TYR A 320 -11.80 -15.29 -1.22
C TYR A 320 -12.58 -15.40 -2.54
N THR A 321 -13.76 -14.75 -2.62
CA THR A 321 -14.65 -14.82 -3.78
C THR A 321 -14.86 -13.47 -4.46
N ALA A 322 -14.49 -12.36 -3.80
CA ALA A 322 -14.59 -11.03 -4.37
C ALA A 322 -13.66 -10.85 -5.59
N TYR A 323 -14.07 -9.97 -6.51
CA TYR A 323 -13.35 -9.75 -7.75
C TYR A 323 -11.97 -9.16 -7.48
N ARG A 324 -10.92 -9.90 -7.86
CA ARG A 324 -9.51 -9.56 -7.62
C ARG A 324 -8.73 -9.60 -8.93
N GLN A 325 -7.81 -8.65 -9.10
CA GLN A 325 -6.84 -8.62 -10.20
C GLN A 325 -5.48 -8.17 -9.70
N THR A 326 -4.43 -8.58 -10.42
CA THR A 326 -3.10 -7.99 -10.27
C THR A 326 -3.04 -6.69 -11.06
N LEU A 327 -2.58 -5.62 -10.41
CA LEU A 327 -2.49 -4.30 -11.01
C LEU A 327 -1.06 -4.02 -11.49
N ILE A 328 -0.05 -4.40 -10.71
CA ILE A 328 1.37 -4.21 -11.00
C ILE A 328 2.13 -5.47 -10.57
N TYR A 329 3.02 -5.95 -11.41
CA TYR A 329 3.84 -7.12 -11.18
C TYR A 329 5.23 -6.76 -10.65
N GLY A 330 5.78 -7.66 -9.85
CA GLY A 330 7.20 -7.68 -9.55
C GLY A 330 8.04 -7.95 -10.77
N GLY A 331 9.10 -7.16 -10.94
CA GLY A 331 10.10 -7.32 -11.97
C GLY A 331 11.51 -7.51 -11.39
N ALA A 332 12.46 -7.79 -12.28
CA ALA A 332 13.88 -7.72 -11.97
C ALA A 332 14.43 -6.33 -12.30
N TRP A 333 15.48 -5.91 -11.59
CA TRP A 333 16.21 -4.69 -11.94
C TRP A 333 16.69 -4.73 -13.40
N GLY A 334 16.43 -3.65 -14.15
CA GLY A 334 16.76 -3.56 -15.58
C GLY A 334 15.77 -4.28 -16.52
N GLN A 335 14.71 -4.90 -15.99
CA GLN A 335 13.63 -5.54 -16.75
C GLN A 335 12.27 -4.87 -16.47
N GLU A 336 12.30 -3.63 -16.00
CA GLU A 336 11.11 -2.87 -15.61
C GLU A 336 10.40 -2.29 -16.84
N ASN A 337 9.09 -2.16 -16.75
CA ASN A 337 8.25 -1.62 -17.82
C ASN A 337 6.97 -1.00 -17.23
N ASP A 338 5.96 -0.78 -18.07
CA ASP A 338 4.68 -0.14 -17.73
C ASP A 338 3.93 -0.77 -16.56
N ASN A 339 4.10 -2.07 -16.31
CA ASN A 339 3.44 -2.78 -15.22
C ASN A 339 4.36 -3.76 -14.47
N HIS A 340 5.67 -3.72 -14.70
CA HIS A 340 6.67 -4.50 -13.95
C HIS A 340 7.66 -3.56 -13.26
N VAL A 341 7.78 -3.70 -11.94
CA VAL A 341 8.62 -2.82 -11.11
C VAL A 341 9.52 -3.66 -10.23
N ALA A 342 10.80 -3.33 -10.17
CA ALA A 342 11.74 -4.03 -9.29
C ALA A 342 11.59 -3.57 -7.83
N GLN A 343 11.59 -4.51 -6.89
CA GLN A 343 11.41 -4.34 -5.45
C GLN A 343 10.32 -3.34 -5.09
N LEU A 344 9.15 -3.49 -5.73
CA LEU A 344 7.99 -2.67 -5.44
C LEU A 344 7.35 -2.98 -4.09
N TYR A 345 6.62 -2.01 -3.55
CA TYR A 345 5.73 -2.16 -2.40
C TYR A 345 4.78 -0.95 -2.32
N GLY A 346 3.83 -0.97 -1.37
CA GLY A 346 2.76 0.03 -1.33
C GLY A 346 1.65 -0.30 -2.34
N GLY A 347 1.27 0.68 -3.14
CA GLY A 347 0.12 0.59 -4.05
C GLY A 347 -1.09 1.31 -3.46
N TYR A 348 -0.96 2.61 -3.23
CA TYR A 348 -1.97 3.42 -2.56
C TYR A 348 -2.85 4.19 -3.55
N ILE A 349 -4.16 4.13 -3.40
CA ILE A 349 -5.13 4.76 -4.30
C ILE A 349 -5.11 6.28 -4.13
N ILE A 350 -4.75 7.01 -5.19
CA ILE A 350 -4.68 8.47 -5.21
C ILE A 350 -6.10 9.07 -5.31
N PRO A 351 -6.51 10.01 -4.43
CA PRO A 351 -7.78 10.71 -4.52
C PRO A 351 -8.00 11.35 -5.88
N GLY A 352 -9.15 11.09 -6.50
CA GLY A 352 -9.45 11.45 -7.90
C GLY A 352 -9.50 10.23 -8.83
N SER A 353 -9.03 9.07 -8.37
CA SER A 353 -9.27 7.78 -9.00
C SER A 353 -10.77 7.44 -9.12
N THR A 354 -11.11 6.53 -10.01
CA THR A 354 -12.44 5.91 -10.16
C THR A 354 -12.28 4.39 -10.30
N LEU A 355 -13.37 3.62 -10.21
CA LEU A 355 -13.29 2.15 -10.37
C LEU A 355 -12.71 1.71 -11.72
N SER A 356 -13.03 2.44 -12.79
CA SER A 356 -12.55 2.14 -14.15
C SER A 356 -11.19 2.77 -14.47
N ASP A 357 -10.70 3.69 -13.63
CA ASP A 357 -9.45 4.42 -13.82
C ASP A 357 -8.80 4.76 -12.47
N LEU A 358 -7.99 3.82 -11.98
CA LEU A 358 -7.24 3.94 -10.74
C LEU A 358 -5.89 4.61 -10.99
N HIS A 359 -5.52 5.52 -10.10
CA HIS A 359 -4.15 6.00 -10.00
C HIS A 359 -3.55 5.52 -8.68
N LEU A 360 -2.36 4.93 -8.75
CA LEU A 360 -1.68 4.34 -7.62
C LEU A 360 -0.34 5.04 -7.37
N SER A 361 -0.07 5.34 -6.11
CA SER A 361 1.26 5.67 -5.62
C SER A 361 1.99 4.39 -5.22
N VAL A 362 3.16 4.15 -5.79
CA VAL A 362 3.91 2.88 -5.68
C VAL A 362 5.34 3.18 -5.27
N SER A 363 5.81 2.52 -4.23
CA SER A 363 7.18 2.66 -3.76
C SER A 363 8.10 1.63 -4.38
N GLN A 364 9.36 2.00 -4.52
CA GLN A 364 10.42 1.13 -5.01
C GLN A 364 11.69 1.35 -4.20
N TRP A 365 12.33 0.26 -3.78
CA TRP A 365 13.57 0.33 -3.02
C TRP A 365 14.59 -0.74 -3.46
N LYS A 366 15.73 -0.29 -3.96
CA LYS A 366 16.89 -1.15 -4.24
C LYS A 366 17.70 -1.41 -2.98
N THR A 367 17.39 -2.49 -2.28
CA THR A 367 17.89 -2.73 -0.91
C THR A 367 19.38 -3.03 -0.83
N ASP A 368 20.00 -3.57 -1.88
CA ASP A 368 21.43 -3.93 -1.92
C ASP A 368 22.37 -2.69 -1.92
N THR A 369 21.89 -1.57 -2.46
CA THR A 369 22.66 -0.35 -2.74
C THR A 369 22.03 0.88 -2.10
N GLY A 370 20.80 0.78 -1.60
CA GLY A 370 20.06 1.87 -1.00
C GLY A 370 19.45 2.86 -1.99
N TRP A 371 19.57 2.60 -3.31
CA TRP A 371 19.06 3.48 -4.36
C TRP A 371 18.74 2.72 -5.67
N PRO A 372 17.59 2.96 -6.36
CA PRO A 372 16.56 3.95 -6.04
C PRO A 372 15.80 3.66 -4.74
N TYR A 373 15.34 4.74 -4.10
CA TYR A 373 14.40 4.72 -2.98
C TYR A 373 13.40 5.85 -3.23
N ARG A 374 12.31 5.53 -3.92
CA ARG A 374 11.43 6.52 -4.55
C ARG A 374 9.99 6.06 -4.58
N VAL A 375 9.11 7.02 -4.86
CA VAL A 375 7.68 6.85 -5.09
C VAL A 375 7.34 7.22 -6.54
N MET A 376 6.46 6.44 -7.16
CA MET A 376 6.05 6.54 -8.56
C MET A 376 4.53 6.54 -8.65
N GLN A 377 3.99 7.11 -9.71
CA GLN A 377 2.58 7.03 -10.04
C GLN A 377 2.35 6.06 -11.19
N PHE A 378 1.36 5.19 -11.01
CA PHE A 378 0.82 4.32 -12.03
C PHE A 378 -0.64 4.64 -12.29
N ARG A 379 -1.12 4.35 -13.50
CA ARG A 379 -2.52 4.42 -13.88
C ARG A 379 -2.96 3.05 -14.33
N THR A 380 -4.08 2.57 -13.80
CA THR A 380 -4.66 1.26 -14.07
C THR A 380 -6.11 1.41 -14.51
N ARG A 381 -6.40 0.95 -15.73
CA ARG A 381 -7.73 1.01 -16.36
C ARG A 381 -8.35 -0.38 -16.48
N ASN A 382 -9.67 -0.41 -16.60
CA ASN A 382 -10.48 -1.63 -16.73
C ASN A 382 -10.39 -2.55 -15.50
N PHE A 383 -10.17 -1.98 -14.31
CA PHE A 383 -10.16 -2.77 -13.08
C PHE A 383 -11.58 -3.06 -12.58
N GLY A 384 -12.45 -2.05 -12.48
CA GLY A 384 -13.82 -2.19 -11.97
C GLY A 384 -14.94 -1.88 -12.94
#